data_AF-A0AAN7S758-F1
#
_entry.id   AF-A0AAN7S758-F1
#
_cell.length_a   1.000
_cell.length_b   1.000
_cell.length_c   1.000
_cell.angle_alpha   90.00
_cell.angle_beta   90.00
_cell.angle_gamma   90.00
#
_symmetry.space_group_name_H-M   'P 1'
#
loop_
_entity.id
_entity.type
_entity.pdbx_description
1 polymer ?
#
loop_
_entity_poly.entity_id
_entity_poly.type
_entity_poly.pdbx_seq_one_letter_code
_entity_poly.pdbx_strand_id
1 'polypeptide(L)'
;MLKKVIELCERQGFLKCVNEKLLVGPVGALLQENLYNEWIYNMVISRDTSVFLSKDSFVNAFEYAKGICQERVPFGIAQVITDNNDQFHFDKHFENSSMILQTTVFVSPTSSTQFFHQWQKQRRTWWRKFSASPGKYVFSDLQTNPDGNQQLEVKVEYSWDKPLVESLGFYKTNHPHLTFDHLNVRDGRKKVSAHYITSTISLSSMLLNTLCDAYDEPDFQGKPRVLLRLHRKLAPYKISFAVTATQSSITDELGSLALYICKQLRTEHISSLLLPSAVRNTLDLQWNQYDQLGVPFTVVLNEGTLKNGISLLRSRDTTLKEQVHITKLPTYVQQLFKNY
;
A
#
# COMPACT_ATOMS: atom_id res chain seq x y z
N MET A 1 -20.29 1.69 8.74
CA MET A 1 -19.27 1.58 7.68
C MET A 1 -18.19 0.59 8.07
N LEU A 2 -17.40 0.83 9.14
CA LEU A 2 -16.31 -0.08 9.56
C LEU A 2 -16.72 -1.56 9.67
N LYS A 3 -17.86 -1.86 10.33
CA LYS A 3 -18.39 -3.24 10.43
C LYS A 3 -18.57 -3.92 9.06
N LYS A 4 -19.18 -3.23 8.11
CA LYS A 4 -19.36 -3.74 6.74
C LYS A 4 -18.02 -4.00 6.02
N VAL A 5 -17.03 -3.12 6.24
CA VAL A 5 -15.67 -3.29 5.69
C VAL A 5 -15.05 -4.56 6.27
N ILE A 6 -15.13 -4.74 7.59
CA ILE A 6 -14.59 -5.93 8.27
C ILE A 6 -15.29 -7.19 7.76
N GLU A 7 -16.62 -7.23 7.70
CA GLU A 7 -17.40 -8.37 7.18
C GLU A 7 -17.00 -8.73 5.73
N LEU A 8 -16.82 -7.72 4.87
CA LEU A 8 -16.33 -7.94 3.51
C LEU A 8 -14.91 -8.51 3.52
N CYS A 9 -14.03 -7.94 4.34
CA CYS A 9 -12.63 -8.34 4.45
C CYS A 9 -12.49 -9.77 4.98
N GLU A 10 -13.32 -10.19 5.93
CA GLU A 10 -13.38 -11.57 6.41
C GLU A 10 -13.82 -12.54 5.32
N ARG A 11 -14.92 -12.21 4.63
CA ARG A 11 -15.43 -13.05 3.54
C ARG A 11 -14.42 -13.23 2.41
N GLN A 12 -13.63 -12.19 2.13
CA GLN A 12 -12.64 -12.19 1.05
C GLN A 12 -11.22 -12.56 1.51
N GLY A 13 -11.03 -12.91 2.79
CA GLY A 13 -9.73 -13.37 3.32
C GLY A 13 -8.66 -12.28 3.49
N PHE A 14 -9.07 -11.00 3.56
CA PHE A 14 -8.19 -9.89 3.94
C PHE A 14 -7.91 -9.89 5.44
N LEU A 15 -8.94 -10.11 6.26
CA LEU A 15 -8.86 -10.09 7.70
C LEU A 15 -9.55 -11.34 8.28
N LYS A 16 -9.30 -11.63 9.55
CA LYS A 16 -10.01 -12.66 10.31
C LYS A 16 -10.22 -12.15 11.74
N CYS A 17 -11.46 -12.11 12.21
CA CYS A 17 -11.76 -11.78 13.60
C CYS A 17 -11.60 -13.02 14.47
N VAL A 18 -10.81 -12.88 15.54
CA VAL A 18 -10.63 -13.87 16.60
C VAL A 18 -10.70 -13.11 17.92
N ASN A 19 -11.63 -13.48 18.81
CA ASN A 19 -11.80 -12.85 20.12
C ASN A 19 -11.87 -11.31 20.09
N GLU A 20 -12.68 -10.76 19.18
CA GLU A 20 -12.84 -9.29 18.97
C GLU A 20 -11.57 -8.57 18.47
N LYS A 21 -10.50 -9.30 18.17
CA LYS A 21 -9.27 -8.80 17.56
C LYS A 21 -9.16 -9.28 16.10
N LEU A 22 -8.48 -8.47 15.30
CA LEU A 22 -8.25 -8.71 13.88
C LEU A 22 -6.88 -9.37 13.69
N LEU A 23 -6.87 -10.43 12.89
CA LEU A 23 -5.69 -11.04 12.31
C LEU A 23 -5.68 -10.78 10.80
N VAL A 24 -4.47 -10.67 10.25
CA VAL A 24 -4.29 -10.50 8.80
C VAL A 24 -4.51 -11.84 8.11
N GLY A 25 -5.46 -11.89 7.17
CA GLY A 25 -5.72 -13.08 6.35
C GLY A 25 -4.74 -13.19 5.17
N PRO A 26 -4.79 -14.28 4.38
CA PRO A 26 -3.85 -14.52 3.28
C PRO A 26 -3.84 -13.40 2.22
N VAL A 27 -5.03 -12.89 1.85
CA VAL A 27 -5.14 -11.79 0.87
C VAL A 27 -4.69 -10.47 1.50
N GLY A 28 -4.91 -10.30 2.80
CA GLY A 28 -4.44 -9.16 3.57
C GLY A 28 -2.93 -9.12 3.66
N ALA A 29 -2.28 -10.28 3.82
CA ALA A 29 -0.83 -10.39 3.86
C ALA A 29 -0.20 -9.94 2.53
N LEU A 30 -0.81 -10.31 1.39
CA LEU A 30 -0.38 -9.82 0.07
C LEU A 30 -0.56 -8.30 -0.08
N LEU A 31 -1.67 -7.74 0.44
CA LEU A 31 -1.87 -6.28 0.45
C LEU A 31 -0.82 -5.58 1.34
N GLN A 32 -0.57 -6.15 2.52
CA GLN A 32 0.39 -5.64 3.48
C GLN A 32 1.82 -5.66 2.92
N GLU A 33 2.19 -6.72 2.20
CA GLU A 33 3.47 -6.82 1.48
C GLU A 33 3.58 -5.75 0.38
N ASN A 34 2.53 -5.55 -0.42
CA ASN A 34 2.52 -4.49 -1.44
C ASN A 34 2.66 -3.10 -0.82
N LEU A 35 1.98 -2.83 0.31
CA LEU A 35 2.08 -1.57 1.03
C LEU A 35 3.49 -1.35 1.60
N TYR A 36 4.09 -2.38 2.19
CA TYR A 36 5.46 -2.35 2.69
C TYR A 36 6.47 -2.08 1.56
N ASN A 37 6.35 -2.80 0.44
CA ASN A 37 7.21 -2.60 -0.73
C ASN A 37 7.05 -1.20 -1.34
N GLU A 38 5.83 -0.65 -1.38
CA GLU A 38 5.62 0.74 -1.80
C GLU A 38 6.20 1.77 -0.83
N TRP A 39 6.18 1.49 0.47
CA TRP A 39 6.86 2.33 1.45
C TRP A 39 8.38 2.30 1.24
N ILE A 40 9.00 1.12 1.08
CA ILE A 40 10.43 0.99 0.74
C ILE A 40 10.74 1.75 -0.55
N TYR A 41 9.94 1.55 -1.59
CA TYR A 41 10.14 2.24 -2.86
C TYR A 41 10.10 3.76 -2.68
N ASN A 42 9.13 4.28 -1.92
CA ASN A 42 8.98 5.72 -1.71
C ASN A 42 10.00 6.33 -0.73
N MET A 43 10.43 5.60 0.29
CA MET A 43 11.33 6.14 1.33
C MET A 43 12.80 5.89 1.02
N VAL A 44 13.12 4.83 0.29
CA VAL A 44 14.50 4.35 0.09
C VAL A 44 14.94 4.49 -1.36
N ILE A 45 14.12 4.02 -2.32
CA ILE A 45 14.59 3.82 -3.71
C ILE A 45 14.37 5.05 -4.60
N SER A 46 13.19 5.68 -4.52
CA SER A 46 12.78 6.74 -5.48
C SER A 46 13.16 8.15 -5.04
N ARG A 47 13.97 8.31 -3.99
CA ARG A 47 14.36 9.60 -3.44
C ARG A 47 15.76 10.00 -3.90
N ASP A 48 15.96 11.30 -4.09
CA ASP A 48 17.28 11.87 -4.31
C ASP A 48 18.17 11.79 -3.05
N THR A 49 17.54 11.82 -1.86
CA THR A 49 18.24 11.65 -0.60
C THR A 49 18.55 10.18 -0.36
N SER A 50 19.82 9.87 -0.07
CA SER A 50 20.25 8.52 0.29
C SER A 50 19.65 8.11 1.64
N VAL A 51 18.76 7.13 1.62
CA VAL A 51 18.18 6.52 2.82
C VAL A 51 18.62 5.06 2.87
N PHE A 52 19.12 4.61 4.02
CA PHE A 52 19.66 3.27 4.21
C PHE A 52 18.68 2.42 5.01
N LEU A 53 18.35 1.23 4.53
CA LEU A 53 17.48 0.31 5.25
C LEU A 53 18.28 -0.42 6.35
N SER A 54 17.84 -0.29 7.60
CA SER A 54 18.41 -0.97 8.76
C SER A 54 17.60 -2.22 9.10
N LYS A 55 18.30 -3.33 9.36
CA LYS A 55 17.72 -4.58 9.87
C LYS A 55 17.97 -4.78 11.38
N ASP A 56 19.06 -4.20 11.90
CA ASP A 56 19.56 -4.45 13.24
C ASP A 56 19.58 -3.15 14.07
N SER A 57 20.72 -2.77 14.64
CA SER A 57 20.88 -1.55 15.45
C SER A 57 20.81 -0.28 14.61
N PHE A 58 19.90 0.63 14.98
CA PHE A 58 19.81 1.98 14.40
C PHE A 58 21.14 2.74 14.46
N VAL A 59 21.89 2.60 15.57
CA VAL A 59 23.16 3.31 15.78
C VAL A 59 24.21 2.85 14.78
N ASN A 60 24.33 1.53 14.57
CA ASN A 60 25.30 0.97 13.64
C ASN A 60 24.95 1.37 12.19
N ALA A 61 23.67 1.33 11.83
CA ALA A 61 23.21 1.79 10.52
C ALA A 61 23.49 3.29 10.31
N PHE A 62 23.33 4.09 11.36
CA PHE A 62 23.65 5.52 11.33
C PHE A 62 25.12 5.78 11.11
N GLU A 63 26.01 5.13 11.87
CA GLU A 63 27.45 5.29 11.73
C GLU A 63 27.94 4.86 10.34
N TYR A 64 27.41 3.74 9.83
CA TYR A 64 27.69 3.28 8.48
C TYR A 64 27.25 4.30 7.42
N ALA A 65 25.99 4.75 7.49
CA ALA A 65 25.46 5.75 6.56
C ALA A 65 26.26 7.06 6.60
N LYS A 66 26.56 7.56 7.82
CA LYS A 66 27.37 8.75 8.04
C LYS A 66 28.78 8.60 7.44
N GLY A 67 29.40 7.42 7.58
CA GLY A 67 30.71 7.12 6.99
C GLY A 67 30.69 7.16 5.47
N ILE A 68 29.75 6.46 4.84
CA ILE A 68 29.58 6.43 3.37
C ILE A 68 29.27 7.83 2.81
N CYS A 69 28.43 8.59 3.49
CA CYS A 69 28.11 9.97 3.12
C CYS A 69 29.20 10.98 3.49
N GLN A 70 30.37 10.54 3.99
CA GLN A 70 31.50 11.39 4.37
C GLN A 70 31.12 12.50 5.37
N GLU A 71 30.28 12.13 6.34
CA GLU A 71 29.65 13.00 7.33
C GLU A 71 28.73 14.08 6.72
N ARG A 72 28.44 14.09 5.42
CA ARG A 72 27.59 15.10 4.78
C ARG A 72 26.11 14.73 4.86
N VAL A 73 25.29 15.72 5.18
CA VAL A 73 23.82 15.64 5.15
C VAL A 73 23.27 16.28 3.87
N PRO A 74 22.10 15.84 3.36
CA PRO A 74 21.16 14.91 3.98
C PRO A 74 21.44 13.42 3.69
N PHE A 75 21.18 12.59 4.69
CA PHE A 75 21.04 11.13 4.55
C PHE A 75 20.04 10.63 5.58
N GLY A 76 19.48 9.44 5.39
CA GLY A 76 18.49 8.89 6.30
C GLY A 76 18.63 7.39 6.56
N ILE A 77 17.82 6.92 7.49
CA ILE A 77 17.72 5.52 7.88
C ILE A 77 16.25 5.15 7.89
N ALA A 78 15.91 4.06 7.21
CA ALA A 78 14.61 3.43 7.29
C ALA A 78 14.73 2.17 8.15
N GLN A 79 13.80 1.93 9.07
CA GLN A 79 13.79 0.75 9.92
C GLN A 79 12.36 0.27 10.17
N VAL A 80 12.25 -1.02 10.46
CA VAL A 80 11.01 -1.63 10.93
C VAL A 80 11.16 -1.92 12.41
N ILE A 81 10.34 -1.29 13.24
CA ILE A 81 10.32 -1.48 14.69
C ILE A 81 9.08 -2.29 15.06
N THR A 82 9.24 -3.31 15.88
CA THR A 82 8.11 -3.96 16.52
C THR A 82 7.72 -3.14 17.74
N ASP A 83 6.54 -2.53 17.73
CA ASP A 83 6.01 -1.79 18.87
C ASP A 83 4.68 -2.41 19.34
N ASN A 84 4.50 -2.41 20.66
CA ASN A 84 3.28 -2.84 21.32
C ASN A 84 2.42 -1.65 21.76
N ASN A 85 2.93 -0.42 21.59
CA ASN A 85 2.14 0.77 21.90
C ASN A 85 1.10 1.01 20.80
N ASP A 86 -0.17 1.08 21.21
CA ASP A 86 -1.31 1.43 20.36
C ASP A 86 -1.35 2.92 20.00
N GLN A 87 -0.22 3.48 19.55
CA GLN A 87 -0.10 4.90 19.19
C GLN A 87 -0.99 5.23 17.97
N PHE A 88 -1.13 4.29 17.03
CA PHE A 88 -2.02 4.45 15.88
C PHE A 88 -3.39 3.84 16.19
N HIS A 89 -4.45 4.59 15.90
CA HIS A 89 -5.80 4.28 16.35
C HIS A 89 -6.27 2.87 15.94
N PHE A 90 -5.91 2.43 14.74
CA PHE A 90 -6.33 1.15 14.20
C PHE A 90 -5.54 -0.05 14.71
N ASP A 91 -4.37 0.15 15.31
CA ASP A 91 -3.56 -0.93 15.87
C ASP A 91 -4.30 -1.63 17.02
N LYS A 92 -5.13 -0.88 17.75
CA LYS A 92 -6.01 -1.38 18.82
C LYS A 92 -6.93 -2.51 18.37
N HIS A 93 -7.27 -2.56 17.09
CA HIS A 93 -8.11 -3.62 16.55
C HIS A 93 -7.35 -4.92 16.29
N PHE A 94 -6.02 -4.92 16.23
CA PHE A 94 -5.22 -6.10 15.94
C PHE A 94 -4.77 -6.81 17.22
N GLU A 95 -4.53 -8.12 17.12
CA GLU A 95 -4.07 -8.98 18.23
C GLU A 95 -2.54 -8.89 18.43
N ASN A 96 -1.80 -8.76 17.34
CA ASN A 96 -0.33 -8.84 17.33
C ASN A 96 0.32 -7.46 17.45
N SER A 97 1.58 -7.46 17.87
CA SER A 97 2.45 -6.29 17.85
C SER A 97 2.49 -5.66 16.45
N SER A 98 2.35 -4.33 16.41
CA SER A 98 2.30 -3.61 15.14
C SER A 98 3.71 -3.35 14.65
N MET A 99 3.94 -3.65 13.37
CA MET A 99 5.18 -3.29 12.70
C MET A 99 5.13 -1.81 12.35
N ILE A 100 5.96 -1.02 13.02
CA ILE A 100 6.13 0.40 12.78
C ILE A 100 7.21 0.62 11.73
N LEU A 101 6.82 1.22 10.62
CA LEU A 101 7.70 1.65 9.55
C LEU A 101 8.17 3.06 9.88
N GLN A 102 9.44 3.20 10.25
CA GLN A 102 10.03 4.49 10.61
C GLN A 102 11.12 4.89 9.62
N THR A 103 11.10 6.13 9.15
CA THR A 103 12.20 6.74 8.40
C THR A 103 12.68 7.97 9.13
N THR A 104 13.98 8.05 9.43
CA THR A 104 14.64 9.20 10.06
C THR A 104 15.65 9.79 9.09
N VAL A 105 15.49 11.05 8.71
CA VAL A 105 16.41 11.76 7.81
C VAL A 105 17.13 12.87 8.57
N PHE A 106 18.45 12.86 8.51
CA PHE A 106 19.31 13.86 9.11
C PHE A 106 19.60 14.97 8.11
N VAL A 107 19.47 16.22 8.56
CA VAL A 107 19.52 17.41 7.71
C VAL A 107 20.35 18.51 8.37
N SER A 108 20.90 19.41 7.56
CA SER A 108 21.57 20.60 8.10
C SER A 108 20.57 21.51 8.80
N PRO A 109 20.93 22.13 9.95
CA PRO A 109 20.11 23.14 10.60
C PRO A 109 19.64 24.25 9.67
N THR A 110 20.48 24.69 8.73
CA THR A 110 20.19 25.83 7.84
C THR A 110 19.10 25.53 6.82
N SER A 111 19.03 24.29 6.33
CA SER A 111 18.05 23.84 5.33
C SER A 111 16.88 23.03 5.92
N SER A 112 16.91 22.76 7.22
CA SER A 112 16.01 21.81 7.89
C SER A 112 14.52 22.13 7.73
N THR A 113 14.12 23.38 7.92
CA THR A 113 12.73 23.82 7.78
C THR A 113 12.21 23.65 6.34
N GLN A 114 13.03 24.01 5.35
CA GLN A 114 12.67 23.85 3.93
C GLN A 114 12.51 22.36 3.59
N PHE A 115 13.44 21.52 4.06
CA PHE A 115 13.37 20.08 3.87
C PHE A 115 12.11 19.50 4.51
N PHE A 116 11.76 19.92 5.73
CA PHE A 116 10.55 19.43 6.41
C PHE A 116 9.27 19.79 5.65
N HIS A 117 9.17 21.01 5.13
CA HIS A 117 8.03 21.41 4.30
C HIS A 117 7.92 20.58 3.00
N GLN A 118 9.06 20.32 2.34
CA GLN A 118 9.10 19.43 1.17
C GLN A 118 8.67 18.00 1.53
N TRP A 119 9.14 17.49 2.67
CA TRP A 119 8.79 16.16 3.17
C TRP A 119 7.28 16.05 3.42
N GLN A 120 6.68 17.01 4.10
CA GLN A 120 5.23 17.07 4.32
C GLN A 120 4.44 17.02 3.01
N LYS A 121 4.86 17.81 2.00
CA LYS A 121 4.23 17.82 0.68
C LYS A 121 4.33 16.46 -0.01
N GLN A 122 5.50 15.83 0.02
CA GLN A 122 5.72 14.51 -0.58
C GLN A 122 4.85 13.44 0.09
N ARG A 123 4.79 13.42 1.43
CA ARG A 123 3.95 12.47 2.18
C ARG A 123 2.46 12.69 1.93
N ARG A 124 2.02 13.95 1.82
CA ARG A 124 0.66 14.30 1.38
C ARG A 124 0.33 13.75 -0.01
N THR A 125 1.22 13.96 -0.97
CA THR A 125 1.03 13.43 -2.32
C THR A 125 1.00 11.90 -2.33
N TRP A 126 1.84 11.25 -1.53
CA TRP A 126 1.89 9.79 -1.46
C TRP A 126 0.57 9.19 -0.97
N TRP A 127 0.04 9.66 0.17
CA TRP A 127 -1.25 9.18 0.68
C TRP A 127 -2.41 9.44 -0.30
N ARG A 128 -2.44 10.63 -0.90
CA ARG A 128 -3.45 10.99 -1.89
C ARG A 128 -3.36 10.19 -3.18
N LYS A 129 -2.15 9.80 -3.63
CA LYS A 129 -1.94 8.99 -4.84
C LYS A 129 -2.62 7.63 -4.73
N PHE A 130 -2.53 6.99 -3.57
CA PHE A 130 -3.02 5.63 -3.36
C PHE A 130 -4.45 5.55 -2.81
N SER A 131 -5.04 6.70 -2.51
CA SER A 131 -6.39 6.80 -1.97
C SER A 131 -7.45 6.75 -3.06
N ALA A 132 -8.57 6.08 -2.78
CA ALA A 132 -9.80 6.19 -3.56
C ALA A 132 -10.55 7.49 -3.28
N SER A 133 -10.37 8.11 -2.11
CA SER A 133 -10.96 9.39 -1.72
C SER A 133 -9.90 10.38 -1.19
N PRO A 134 -9.04 10.95 -2.06
CA PRO A 134 -7.89 11.78 -1.64
C PRO A 134 -8.23 12.99 -0.76
N GLY A 135 -9.47 13.49 -0.86
CA GLY A 135 -9.98 14.61 -0.07
C GLY A 135 -10.15 14.32 1.42
N LYS A 136 -10.23 13.04 1.84
CA LYS A 136 -10.38 12.66 3.26
C LYS A 136 -9.09 12.84 4.07
N TYR A 137 -7.94 12.95 3.42
CA TYR A 137 -6.65 13.06 4.10
C TYR A 137 -6.40 14.49 4.56
N VAL A 138 -6.38 14.67 5.88
CA VAL A 138 -6.19 15.94 6.57
C VAL A 138 -4.87 15.92 7.32
N PHE A 139 -4.15 17.04 7.23
CA PHE A 139 -2.88 17.25 7.92
C PHE A 139 -3.18 18.22 9.07
N SER A 140 -2.80 17.85 10.29
CA SER A 140 -2.97 18.72 11.45
C SER A 140 -2.12 19.99 11.31
N ASP A 141 -2.47 21.00 12.09
CA ASP A 141 -1.56 22.10 12.35
C ASP A 141 -0.28 21.57 13.03
N LEU A 142 0.80 22.30 12.80
CA LEU A 142 2.10 21.97 13.35
C LEU A 142 2.12 22.29 14.85
N GLN A 143 2.29 21.25 15.66
CA GLN A 143 2.40 21.38 17.12
C GLN A 143 3.87 21.55 17.47
N THR A 144 4.20 22.57 18.27
CA THR A 144 5.58 22.81 18.73
C THR A 144 5.65 22.62 20.23
N ASN A 145 6.49 21.69 20.68
CA ASN A 145 6.73 21.43 22.10
C ASN A 145 7.70 22.48 22.69
N PRO A 146 7.77 22.66 24.02
CA PRO A 146 8.67 23.62 24.68
C PRO A 146 10.14 23.46 24.28
N ASP A 147 10.57 22.24 23.95
CA ASP A 147 11.92 21.92 23.46
C ASP A 147 12.17 22.38 22.01
N GLY A 148 11.19 23.02 21.37
CA GLY A 148 11.26 23.48 19.98
C GLY A 148 11.11 22.39 18.93
N ASN A 149 10.78 21.16 19.34
CA ASN A 149 10.44 20.04 18.47
C ASN A 149 9.05 20.23 17.89
N GLN A 150 8.88 19.88 16.62
CA GLN A 150 7.65 20.05 15.88
C GLN A 150 7.06 18.70 15.48
N GLN A 151 5.75 18.55 15.60
CA GLN A 151 5.03 17.35 15.17
C GLN A 151 3.84 17.72 14.31
N LEU A 152 3.57 16.86 13.34
CA LEU A 152 2.41 16.94 12.46
C LEU A 152 1.80 15.55 12.30
N GLU A 153 0.49 15.48 12.37
CA GLU A 153 -0.28 14.26 12.24
C GLU A 153 -1.01 14.23 10.90
N VAL A 154 -0.95 13.09 10.22
CA VAL A 154 -1.78 12.80 9.05
C VAL A 154 -2.94 11.94 9.51
N LYS A 155 -4.16 12.46 9.35
CA LYS A 155 -5.41 11.80 9.73
C LYS A 155 -6.30 11.60 8.51
N VAL A 156 -7.21 10.64 8.60
CA VAL A 156 -8.23 10.39 7.58
C VAL A 156 -9.60 10.66 8.15
N GLU A 157 -10.39 11.49 7.48
CA GLU A 157 -11.75 11.83 7.93
C GLU A 157 -12.75 10.77 7.46
N TYR A 158 -13.17 9.92 8.40
CA TYR A 158 -14.34 9.07 8.24
C TYR A 158 -15.53 9.67 9.00
N SER A 159 -16.75 9.28 8.63
CA SER A 159 -17.96 9.75 9.32
C SER A 159 -18.08 9.30 10.78
N TRP A 160 -17.31 8.28 11.17
CA TRP A 160 -17.37 7.64 12.47
C TRP A 160 -16.12 7.88 13.32
N ASP A 161 -15.01 8.33 12.73
CA ASP A 161 -13.72 8.53 13.42
C ASP A 161 -12.70 9.30 12.56
N LYS A 162 -11.59 9.73 13.17
CA LYS A 162 -10.45 10.42 12.53
C LYS A 162 -9.12 9.74 12.87
N PRO A 163 -8.89 8.49 12.41
CA PRO A 163 -7.68 7.73 12.71
C PRO A 163 -6.40 8.44 12.26
N LEU A 164 -5.37 8.39 13.11
CA LEU A 164 -3.98 8.73 12.78
C LEU A 164 -3.39 7.63 11.88
N VAL A 165 -2.84 8.02 10.72
CA VAL A 165 -2.23 7.09 9.77
C VAL A 165 -0.72 7.29 9.59
N GLU A 166 -0.22 8.51 9.83
CA GLU A 166 1.21 8.81 9.81
C GLU A 166 1.51 9.95 10.79
N SER A 167 2.60 9.82 11.54
CA SER A 167 3.16 10.90 12.35
C SER A 167 4.45 11.39 11.72
N LEU A 168 4.56 12.71 11.54
CA LEU A 168 5.75 13.39 11.06
C LEU A 168 6.35 14.21 12.19
N GLY A 169 7.64 14.01 12.47
CA GLY A 169 8.35 14.75 13.49
C GLY A 169 9.51 15.55 12.90
N PHE A 170 9.80 16.69 13.50
CA PHE A 170 10.99 17.50 13.22
C PHE A 170 11.64 17.88 14.54
N TYR A 171 12.91 17.51 14.69
CA TYR A 171 13.64 17.57 15.94
C TYR A 171 14.98 18.24 15.73
N LYS A 172 15.31 19.18 16.62
CA LYS A 172 16.55 19.97 16.51
C LYS A 172 17.75 19.26 17.14
N THR A 173 17.53 18.48 18.19
CA THR A 173 18.59 17.77 18.94
C THR A 173 18.02 16.50 19.58
N ASN A 174 18.87 15.79 20.34
CA ASN A 174 18.47 14.74 21.30
C ASN A 174 17.70 13.57 20.66
N HIS A 175 18.30 12.92 19.67
CA HIS A 175 17.74 11.66 19.16
C HIS A 175 17.85 10.57 20.23
N PRO A 176 16.78 9.79 20.51
CA PRO A 176 16.73 8.86 21.66
C PRO A 176 17.83 7.80 21.66
N HIS A 177 18.34 7.45 20.48
CA HIS A 177 19.39 6.44 20.32
C HIS A 177 20.78 7.00 19.99
N LEU A 178 20.93 8.33 19.80
CA LEU A 178 22.20 8.91 19.37
C LEU A 178 22.72 9.93 20.38
N THR A 179 24.04 9.92 20.57
CA THR A 179 24.73 10.92 21.39
C THR A 179 24.92 12.22 20.61
N PHE A 180 25.32 13.29 21.32
CA PHE A 180 25.67 14.56 20.69
C PHE A 180 26.80 14.41 19.65
N ASP A 181 27.81 13.58 19.94
CA ASP A 181 28.93 13.35 19.04
C ASP A 181 28.52 12.63 17.75
N HIS A 182 27.54 11.73 17.82
CA HIS A 182 26.97 11.11 16.63
C HIS A 182 26.33 12.15 15.71
N LEU A 183 25.62 13.14 16.26
CA LEU A 183 24.91 14.16 15.47
C LEU A 183 25.84 15.21 14.84
N ASN A 184 27.13 15.26 15.20
CA ASN A 184 28.09 16.17 14.57
C ASN A 184 28.37 15.76 13.11
N VAL A 185 27.82 16.50 12.15
CA VAL A 185 27.90 16.28 10.70
C VAL A 185 28.57 17.45 10.00
N ARG A 186 29.02 17.26 8.76
CA ARG A 186 29.56 18.31 7.89
C ARG A 186 28.44 19.01 7.13
N ASP A 187 28.40 20.32 7.26
CA ASP A 187 27.64 21.21 6.39
C ASP A 187 28.62 22.15 5.66
N GLY A 188 28.86 21.86 4.38
CA GLY A 188 29.93 22.48 3.60
C GLY A 188 31.31 22.27 4.25
N ARG A 189 31.91 23.35 4.76
CA ARG A 189 33.23 23.33 5.43
C ARG A 189 33.15 23.28 6.96
N LYS A 190 31.95 23.42 7.56
CA LYS A 190 31.75 23.49 9.01
C LYS A 190 31.23 22.16 9.54
N LYS A 191 31.53 21.86 10.81
CA LYS A 191 30.83 20.81 11.56
C LYS A 191 29.68 21.45 12.35
N VAL A 192 28.51 20.85 12.25
CA VAL A 192 27.28 21.29 12.92
C VAL A 192 26.55 20.08 13.48
N SER A 193 25.75 20.29 14.53
CA SER A 193 24.85 19.23 15.02
C SER A 193 23.65 19.12 14.08
N ALA A 194 23.40 17.91 13.55
CA ALA A 194 22.30 17.66 12.61
C ALA A 194 20.94 17.80 13.30
N HIS A 195 19.99 18.38 12.59
CA HIS A 195 18.57 18.19 12.90
C HIS A 195 18.10 16.88 12.25
N TYR A 196 16.97 16.34 12.69
CA TYR A 196 16.38 15.17 12.06
C TYR A 196 14.87 15.27 11.89
N ILE A 197 14.37 14.61 10.86
CA ILE A 197 12.96 14.53 10.48
C ILE A 197 12.56 13.07 10.49
N THR A 198 11.42 12.75 11.09
CA THR A 198 10.89 11.39 11.15
C THR A 198 9.57 11.28 10.39
N SER A 199 9.34 10.10 9.82
CA SER A 199 8.05 9.61 9.34
C SER A 199 7.81 8.27 10.00
N THR A 200 6.68 8.14 10.69
CA THR A 200 6.31 6.94 11.44
C THR A 200 4.92 6.50 11.00
N ILE A 201 4.80 5.25 10.55
CA ILE A 201 3.56 4.63 10.06
C ILE A 201 3.43 3.25 10.69
N SER A 202 2.26 2.91 11.24
CA SER A 202 1.96 1.50 11.53
C SER A 202 1.49 0.78 10.28
N LEU A 203 2.10 -0.37 9.99
CA LEU A 203 1.74 -1.21 8.86
C LEU A 203 0.32 -1.80 9.00
N SER A 204 -0.09 -2.15 10.21
CA SER A 204 -1.45 -2.65 10.51
C SER A 204 -2.50 -1.56 10.32
N SER A 205 -2.24 -0.36 10.85
CA SER A 205 -3.10 0.80 10.65
C SER A 205 -3.17 1.21 9.17
N MET A 206 -2.06 1.18 8.45
CA MET A 206 -2.01 1.45 7.01
C MET A 206 -2.84 0.44 6.21
N LEU A 207 -2.78 -0.84 6.55
CA LEU A 207 -3.60 -1.90 5.94
C LEU A 207 -5.10 -1.64 6.16
N LEU A 208 -5.53 -1.46 7.41
CA LEU A 208 -6.96 -1.25 7.72
C LEU A 208 -7.48 0.05 7.12
N ASN A 209 -6.68 1.12 7.16
CA ASN A 209 -7.04 2.38 6.54
C ASN A 209 -7.19 2.26 5.01
N THR A 210 -6.29 1.53 4.35
CA THR A 210 -6.37 1.29 2.89
C THR A 210 -7.65 0.53 2.52
N LEU A 211 -8.05 -0.45 3.33
CA LEU A 211 -9.29 -1.21 3.14
C LEU A 211 -10.53 -0.34 3.37
N CYS A 212 -10.53 0.50 4.41
CA CYS A 212 -11.62 1.43 4.70
C CYS A 212 -11.78 2.50 3.62
N ASP A 213 -10.67 3.05 3.12
CA ASP A 213 -10.69 4.06 2.07
C ASP A 213 -11.14 3.49 0.71
N ALA A 214 -10.77 2.26 0.41
CA ALA A 214 -11.12 1.59 -0.84
C ALA A 214 -12.59 1.10 -0.89
N TYR A 215 -13.25 0.92 0.25
CA TYR A 215 -14.62 0.39 0.29
C TYR A 215 -15.63 1.33 -0.38
N ASP A 216 -16.40 0.80 -1.33
CA ASP A 216 -17.44 1.55 -2.05
C ASP A 216 -18.66 0.66 -2.34
N GLU A 217 -19.84 1.29 -2.40
CA GLU A 217 -21.13 0.65 -2.71
C GLU A 217 -21.90 1.47 -3.77
N PRO A 218 -21.34 1.73 -4.97
CA PRO A 218 -22.05 2.48 -5.99
C PRO A 218 -23.33 1.77 -6.43
N ASP A 219 -24.35 2.56 -6.78
CA ASP A 219 -25.52 2.02 -7.46
C ASP A 219 -25.14 1.49 -8.84
N PHE A 220 -25.56 0.27 -9.14
CA PHE A 220 -25.39 -0.35 -10.44
C PHE A 220 -26.67 -1.10 -10.80
N GLN A 221 -27.40 -0.59 -11.80
CA GLN A 221 -28.69 -1.15 -12.23
C GLN A 221 -29.72 -1.24 -11.08
N GLY A 222 -29.77 -0.21 -10.22
CA GLY A 222 -30.73 -0.14 -9.11
C GLY A 222 -30.40 -1.06 -7.93
N LYS A 223 -29.18 -1.60 -7.87
CA LYS A 223 -28.69 -2.42 -6.76
C LYS A 223 -27.31 -1.92 -6.30
N PRO A 224 -27.00 -1.97 -5.00
CA PRO A 224 -25.68 -1.62 -4.50
C PRO A 224 -24.64 -2.67 -4.93
N ARG A 225 -23.59 -2.22 -5.62
CA ARG A 225 -22.45 -3.05 -6.01
C ARG A 225 -21.32 -2.85 -5.00
N VAL A 226 -21.14 -3.80 -4.09
CA VAL A 226 -20.05 -3.73 -3.09
C VAL A 226 -18.70 -4.04 -3.75
N LEU A 227 -17.71 -3.17 -3.61
CA LEU A 227 -16.36 -3.38 -4.16
C LEU A 227 -15.25 -2.70 -3.34
N LEU A 228 -14.00 -3.08 -3.62
CA LEU A 228 -12.81 -2.39 -3.10
C LEU A 228 -12.06 -1.68 -4.22
N ARG A 229 -12.03 -0.34 -4.20
CA ARG A 229 -11.29 0.53 -5.13
C ARG A 229 -9.79 0.62 -4.81
N LEU A 230 -9.15 -0.51 -4.57
CA LEU A 230 -7.70 -0.55 -4.33
C LEU A 230 -6.95 0.04 -5.53
N HIS A 231 -5.96 0.88 -5.27
CA HIS A 231 -5.07 1.38 -6.31
C HIS A 231 -4.38 0.20 -7.00
N ARG A 232 -4.25 0.26 -8.34
CA ARG A 232 -3.73 -0.83 -9.19
C ARG A 232 -2.39 -1.39 -8.69
N LYS A 233 -1.50 -0.49 -8.27
CA LYS A 233 -0.18 -0.84 -7.71
C LYS A 233 -0.26 -1.58 -6.36
N LEU A 234 -1.28 -1.34 -5.55
CA LEU A 234 -1.45 -1.95 -4.22
C LEU A 234 -2.31 -3.23 -4.23
N ALA A 235 -3.24 -3.36 -5.17
CA ALA A 235 -4.15 -4.50 -5.23
C ALA A 235 -3.40 -5.85 -5.13
N PRO A 236 -3.81 -6.79 -4.25
CA PRO A 236 -3.14 -8.09 -4.09
C PRO A 236 -3.01 -8.87 -5.40
N TYR A 237 -4.10 -8.89 -6.16
CA TYR A 237 -4.17 -9.48 -7.49
C TYR A 237 -4.43 -8.38 -8.51
N LYS A 238 -3.61 -8.34 -9.56
CA LYS A 238 -3.69 -7.36 -10.64
C LYS A 238 -4.73 -7.74 -11.69
N ILE A 239 -4.82 -9.04 -11.97
CA ILE A 239 -5.69 -9.64 -12.98
C ILE A 239 -6.46 -10.79 -12.34
N SER A 240 -7.72 -10.96 -12.72
CA SER A 240 -8.46 -12.20 -12.47
C SER A 240 -9.02 -12.80 -13.75
N PHE A 241 -9.42 -14.07 -13.69
CA PHE A 241 -10.03 -14.78 -14.80
C PHE A 241 -11.45 -15.22 -14.45
N ALA A 242 -12.40 -14.81 -15.28
CA ALA A 242 -13.78 -15.28 -15.25
C ALA A 242 -14.04 -16.18 -16.46
N VAL A 243 -14.77 -17.27 -16.25
CA VAL A 243 -15.06 -18.27 -17.28
C VAL A 243 -16.56 -18.37 -17.46
N THR A 244 -17.02 -18.43 -18.72
CA THR A 244 -18.43 -18.64 -19.03
C THR A 244 -18.60 -19.52 -20.26
N ALA A 245 -19.30 -20.63 -20.10
CA ALA A 245 -19.68 -21.53 -21.19
C ALA A 245 -21.02 -22.20 -20.88
N THR A 246 -21.67 -22.76 -21.90
CA THR A 246 -22.92 -23.50 -21.71
C THR A 246 -22.66 -24.94 -21.24
N GLN A 247 -21.56 -25.55 -21.69
CA GLN A 247 -21.20 -26.92 -21.33
C GLN A 247 -20.12 -26.95 -20.24
N SER A 248 -20.21 -27.93 -19.33
CA SER A 248 -19.23 -28.11 -18.25
C SER A 248 -17.85 -28.51 -18.78
N SER A 249 -17.78 -29.36 -19.82
CA SER A 249 -16.52 -29.73 -20.47
C SER A 249 -15.75 -28.52 -21.01
N ILE A 250 -16.47 -27.59 -21.66
CA ILE A 250 -15.87 -26.36 -22.19
C ILE A 250 -15.43 -25.44 -21.04
N THR A 251 -16.21 -25.39 -19.96
CA THR A 251 -15.83 -24.66 -18.74
C THR A 251 -14.48 -25.15 -18.19
N ASP A 252 -14.24 -26.46 -18.18
CA ASP A 252 -12.98 -27.05 -17.71
C ASP A 252 -11.80 -26.74 -18.65
N GLU A 253 -12.03 -26.74 -19.97
CA GLU A 253 -11.03 -26.33 -20.97
C GLU A 253 -10.65 -24.84 -20.81
N LEU A 254 -11.64 -23.96 -20.65
CA LEU A 254 -11.43 -22.54 -20.39
C LEU A 254 -10.72 -22.28 -19.07
N GLY A 255 -11.04 -23.06 -18.02
CA GLY A 255 -10.33 -23.03 -16.75
C GLY A 255 -8.85 -23.42 -16.90
N SER A 256 -8.57 -24.45 -17.70
CA SER A 256 -7.20 -24.87 -18.02
C SER A 256 -6.44 -23.80 -18.80
N LEU A 257 -7.10 -23.14 -19.76
CA LEU A 257 -6.54 -21.99 -20.48
C LEU A 257 -6.25 -20.81 -19.53
N ALA A 258 -7.16 -20.49 -18.61
CA ALA A 258 -6.95 -19.45 -17.60
C ALA A 258 -5.72 -19.76 -16.74
N LEU A 259 -5.57 -21.00 -16.25
CA LEU A 259 -4.41 -21.43 -15.47
C LEU A 259 -3.10 -21.31 -16.26
N TYR A 260 -3.12 -21.66 -17.55
CA TYR A 260 -1.98 -21.49 -18.43
C TYR A 260 -1.56 -20.01 -18.54
N ILE A 261 -2.51 -19.11 -18.79
CA ILE A 261 -2.24 -17.66 -18.89
C ILE A 261 -1.77 -17.11 -17.53
N CYS A 262 -2.37 -17.53 -16.42
CA CYS A 262 -1.89 -17.19 -15.06
C CYS A 262 -0.41 -17.58 -14.86
N LYS A 263 0.03 -18.71 -15.42
CA LYS A 263 1.46 -19.10 -15.36
C LYS A 263 2.34 -18.14 -16.15
N GLN A 264 1.91 -17.69 -17.32
CA GLN A 264 2.64 -16.70 -18.13
C GLN A 264 2.67 -15.31 -17.47
N LEU A 265 1.57 -14.87 -16.85
CA LEU A 265 1.54 -13.60 -16.13
C LEU A 265 2.48 -13.61 -14.91
N ARG A 266 2.60 -14.75 -14.23
CA ARG A 266 3.53 -14.91 -13.11
C ARG A 266 5.00 -14.80 -13.53
N THR A 267 5.39 -15.26 -14.72
CA THR A 267 6.77 -15.07 -15.21
C THR A 267 7.09 -13.59 -15.46
N GLU A 268 6.08 -12.76 -15.68
CA GLU A 268 6.19 -11.31 -15.81
C GLU A 268 5.98 -10.56 -14.48
N HIS A 269 5.98 -11.26 -13.33
CA HIS A 269 5.73 -10.70 -12.00
C HIS A 269 4.35 -10.03 -11.83
N ILE A 270 3.35 -10.44 -12.62
CA ILE A 270 1.98 -9.95 -12.52
C ILE A 270 1.16 -10.94 -11.70
N SER A 271 0.65 -10.49 -10.55
CA SER A 271 -0.21 -11.33 -9.70
C SER A 271 -1.58 -11.55 -10.35
N SER A 272 -1.92 -12.81 -10.57
CA SER A 272 -3.16 -13.23 -11.24
C SER A 272 -3.98 -14.19 -10.37
N LEU A 273 -5.30 -14.11 -10.44
CA LEU A 273 -6.21 -14.95 -9.67
C LEU A 273 -7.20 -15.70 -10.56
N LEU A 274 -7.32 -17.00 -10.35
CA LEU A 274 -8.46 -17.80 -10.79
C LEU A 274 -9.05 -18.48 -9.56
N LEU A 275 -10.31 -18.19 -9.23
CA LEU A 275 -10.98 -18.82 -8.09
C LEU A 275 -11.66 -20.11 -8.57
N PRO A 276 -11.27 -21.29 -8.03
CA PRO A 276 -11.88 -22.56 -8.44
C PRO A 276 -13.40 -22.59 -8.21
N SER A 277 -13.87 -21.95 -7.13
CA SER A 277 -15.29 -21.82 -6.82
C SER A 277 -16.03 -20.90 -7.81
N ALA A 278 -15.35 -19.91 -8.37
CA ALA A 278 -15.94 -18.93 -9.28
C ALA A 278 -16.26 -19.56 -10.66
N VAL A 279 -15.46 -20.54 -11.11
CA VAL A 279 -15.64 -21.21 -12.41
C VAL A 279 -17.01 -21.87 -12.57
N ARG A 280 -17.64 -22.26 -11.45
CA ARG A 280 -18.98 -22.88 -11.43
C ARG A 280 -20.13 -21.88 -11.26
N ASN A 281 -19.82 -20.61 -11.02
CA ASN A 281 -20.80 -19.56 -10.78
C ASN A 281 -21.16 -18.82 -12.07
N THR A 282 -22.30 -18.12 -12.06
CA THR A 282 -22.65 -17.22 -13.16
C THR A 282 -21.62 -16.11 -13.30
N LEU A 283 -21.47 -15.57 -14.51
CA LEU A 283 -20.47 -14.54 -14.82
C LEU A 283 -20.61 -13.30 -13.91
N ASP A 284 -21.83 -12.90 -13.59
CA ASP A 284 -22.10 -11.77 -12.70
C ASP A 284 -21.62 -12.02 -11.27
N LEU A 285 -21.80 -13.24 -10.76
CA LEU A 285 -21.29 -13.63 -9.43
C LEU A 285 -19.76 -13.62 -9.39
N GLN A 286 -19.10 -14.05 -10.48
CA GLN A 286 -17.65 -13.99 -10.60
C GLN A 286 -17.15 -12.53 -10.59
N TRP A 287 -17.79 -11.64 -11.37
CA TRP A 287 -17.46 -10.21 -11.37
C TRP A 287 -17.63 -9.58 -9.99
N ASN A 288 -18.76 -9.85 -9.31
CA ASN A 288 -19.00 -9.33 -7.97
C ASN A 288 -17.92 -9.82 -6.99
N GLN A 289 -17.50 -11.08 -7.06
CA GLN A 289 -16.46 -11.61 -6.20
C GLN A 289 -15.09 -10.94 -6.46
N TYR A 290 -14.72 -10.74 -7.73
CA TYR A 290 -13.46 -10.07 -8.07
C TYR A 290 -13.47 -8.57 -7.77
N ASP A 291 -14.61 -7.91 -7.94
CA ASP A 291 -14.81 -6.50 -7.57
C ASP A 291 -14.67 -6.32 -6.04
N GLN A 292 -15.23 -7.25 -5.25
CA GLN A 292 -15.10 -7.29 -3.80
C GLN A 292 -13.68 -7.59 -3.31
N LEU A 293 -12.90 -8.36 -4.07
CA LEU A 293 -11.46 -8.57 -3.84
C LEU A 293 -10.61 -7.36 -4.27
N GLY A 294 -11.21 -6.39 -4.95
CA GLY A 294 -10.54 -5.21 -5.45
C GLY A 294 -9.59 -5.47 -6.61
N VAL A 295 -9.80 -6.55 -7.38
CA VAL A 295 -8.99 -6.85 -8.56
C VAL A 295 -9.26 -5.79 -9.64
N PRO A 296 -8.25 -5.06 -10.14
CA PRO A 296 -8.47 -3.97 -11.10
C PRO A 296 -9.07 -4.41 -12.44
N PHE A 297 -8.65 -5.57 -12.94
CA PHE A 297 -9.06 -6.08 -14.25
C PHE A 297 -9.42 -7.57 -14.19
N THR A 298 -10.47 -7.94 -14.91
CA THR A 298 -10.93 -9.32 -15.04
C THR A 298 -10.97 -9.71 -16.51
N VAL A 299 -10.20 -10.74 -16.87
CA VAL A 299 -10.23 -11.37 -18.19
C VAL A 299 -11.41 -12.34 -18.22
N VAL A 300 -12.32 -12.16 -19.17
CA VAL A 300 -13.45 -13.05 -19.41
C VAL A 300 -13.11 -13.95 -20.59
N LEU A 301 -13.11 -15.25 -20.33
CA LEU A 301 -12.95 -16.30 -21.33
C LEU A 301 -14.30 -16.96 -21.58
N ASN A 302 -14.64 -17.13 -22.86
CA ASN A 302 -15.87 -17.77 -23.29
C ASN A 302 -15.61 -18.78 -24.41
N GLU A 303 -16.64 -19.50 -24.84
CA GLU A 303 -16.52 -20.49 -25.93
C GLU A 303 -15.94 -19.90 -27.23
N GLY A 304 -16.18 -18.62 -27.50
CA GLY A 304 -15.60 -17.89 -28.62
C GLY A 304 -14.08 -17.77 -28.51
N THR A 305 -13.56 -17.56 -27.29
CA THR A 305 -12.11 -17.48 -27.03
C THR A 305 -11.37 -18.74 -27.50
N LEU A 306 -11.94 -19.93 -27.33
CA LEU A 306 -11.32 -21.17 -27.82
C LEU A 306 -11.28 -21.27 -29.35
N LYS A 307 -12.20 -20.59 -30.04
CA LYS A 307 -12.32 -20.62 -31.51
C LYS A 307 -11.45 -19.56 -32.18
N ASN A 308 -11.43 -18.34 -31.64
CA ASN A 308 -10.80 -17.19 -32.29
C ASN A 308 -9.69 -16.51 -31.48
N GLY A 309 -9.40 -16.99 -30.27
CA GLY A 309 -8.38 -16.44 -29.38
C GLY A 309 -8.73 -15.08 -28.76
N ILE A 310 -9.95 -14.57 -28.91
CA ILE A 310 -10.36 -13.26 -28.38
C ILE A 310 -10.93 -13.43 -26.98
N SER A 311 -10.37 -12.71 -26.02
CA SER A 311 -10.86 -12.57 -24.65
C SER A 311 -11.40 -11.15 -24.42
N LEU A 312 -12.19 -10.95 -23.36
CA LEU A 312 -12.61 -9.61 -22.93
C LEU A 312 -11.84 -9.20 -21.69
N LEU A 313 -11.27 -8.00 -21.65
CA LEU A 313 -10.71 -7.42 -20.44
C LEU A 313 -11.71 -6.43 -19.85
N ARG A 314 -12.28 -6.74 -18.69
CA ARG A 314 -13.21 -5.88 -17.95
C ARG A 314 -12.48 -5.06 -16.91
N SER A 315 -12.72 -3.75 -16.87
CA SER A 315 -12.24 -2.89 -15.77
C SER A 315 -13.21 -2.90 -14.58
N ARG A 316 -12.67 -3.02 -13.36
CA ARG A 316 -13.45 -2.86 -12.11
C ARG A 316 -14.06 -1.46 -12.01
N ASP A 317 -13.28 -0.43 -12.31
CA ASP A 317 -13.66 0.95 -12.02
C ASP A 317 -14.73 1.46 -12.97
N THR A 318 -14.63 1.14 -14.27
CA THR A 318 -15.55 1.64 -15.31
C THR A 318 -16.58 0.61 -15.76
N THR A 319 -16.40 -0.67 -15.42
CA THR A 319 -17.20 -1.81 -15.92
C THR A 319 -17.13 -2.06 -17.44
N LEU A 320 -16.38 -1.23 -18.18
CA LEU A 320 -16.18 -1.37 -19.61
C LEU A 320 -15.36 -2.62 -19.93
N LYS A 321 -15.61 -3.16 -21.12
CA LYS A 321 -14.98 -4.38 -21.64
C LYS A 321 -14.29 -4.06 -22.95
N GLU A 322 -13.04 -4.45 -23.09
CA GLU A 322 -12.29 -4.35 -24.34
C GLU A 322 -11.87 -5.73 -24.84
N GLN A 323 -11.75 -5.89 -26.16
CA GLN A 323 -11.35 -7.16 -26.76
C GLN A 323 -9.83 -7.25 -26.86
N VAL A 324 -9.26 -8.33 -26.35
CA VAL A 324 -7.82 -8.58 -26.38
C VAL A 324 -7.57 -10.03 -26.81
N HIS A 325 -6.72 -10.20 -27.81
CA HIS A 325 -6.29 -11.54 -28.23
C HIS A 325 -5.38 -12.15 -27.16
N ILE A 326 -5.61 -13.40 -26.79
CA ILE A 326 -4.92 -14.09 -25.67
C ILE A 326 -3.40 -14.08 -25.79
N THR A 327 -2.85 -14.11 -27.01
CA THR A 327 -1.39 -14.07 -27.23
C THR A 327 -0.78 -12.71 -26.92
N LYS A 328 -1.54 -11.61 -27.01
CA LYS A 328 -1.08 -10.25 -26.70
C LYS A 328 -1.40 -9.84 -25.26
N LEU A 329 -2.21 -10.64 -24.56
CA LEU A 329 -2.71 -10.31 -23.23
C LEU A 329 -1.60 -10.07 -22.21
N PRO A 330 -0.54 -10.91 -22.08
CA PRO A 330 0.52 -10.66 -21.10
C PRO A 330 1.24 -9.33 -21.31
N THR A 331 1.63 -9.03 -22.56
CA THR A 331 2.31 -7.77 -22.91
C THR A 331 1.40 -6.56 -22.67
N TYR A 332 0.13 -6.67 -23.05
CA TYR A 332 -0.84 -5.60 -22.87
C TYR A 332 -1.09 -5.29 -21.39
N VAL A 333 -1.27 -6.32 -20.57
CA VAL A 333 -1.40 -6.18 -19.12
C VAL A 333 -0.14 -5.53 -18.53
N GLN A 334 1.05 -5.96 -18.94
CA GLN A 334 2.29 -5.36 -18.46
C GLN A 334 2.34 -3.84 -18.75
N GLN A 335 1.89 -3.40 -19.93
CA GLN A 335 1.80 -1.98 -20.28
C GLN A 335 0.79 -1.23 -19.41
N LEU A 336 -0.36 -1.84 -19.11
CA LEU A 336 -1.38 -1.23 -18.23
C LEU A 336 -0.84 -0.93 -16.82
N PHE A 337 0.07 -1.75 -16.31
CA PHE A 337 0.65 -1.58 -14.97
C PHE A 337 1.99 -0.82 -14.96
N LYS A 338 2.75 -0.78 -16.06
CA LYS A 338 3.99 0.04 -16.16
C LYS A 338 3.73 1.55 -16.10
N ASN A 339 2.54 1.99 -16.54
CA ASN A 339 2.19 3.40 -16.60
C ASN A 339 1.74 4.01 -15.25
N TYR A 340 1.94 3.32 -14.11
CA TYR A 340 1.49 3.72 -12.76
C TYR A 340 2.53 3.45 -11.68
#